data_AF-A0A7Y2F5G0-F1
#
_entry.id   AF-A0A7Y2F5G0-F1
#
_cell.length_a   1.000
_cell.length_b   1.000
_cell.length_c   1.000
_cell.angle_alpha   90.00
_cell.angle_beta   90.00
_cell.angle_gamma   90.00
#
_symmetry.space_group_name_H-M   'P 1'
#
loop_
_entity.id
_entity.type
_entity.pdbx_description
1 polymer ?
#
loop_
_entity_poly.entity_id
_entity_poly.type
_entity_poly.pdbx_seq_one_letter_code
_entity_poly.pdbx_strand_id
1 'polypeptide(L)' 'GAPTARDRLLSLRFGAAAVRALEEGQTNVMVALDPPTVRYVPLEQCTQRTKTVPVDCDTILTARDLGTSFGD' A
#
# COMPACT_ATOMS: atom_id res chain seq x y z
N GLY A 1 13.55 -12.85 5.46
CA GLY A 1 14.26 -11.73 6.11
C GLY A 1 13.42 -11.19 7.26
N ALA A 2 14.03 -10.57 8.26
CA ALA A 2 13.30 -9.90 9.32
C ALA A 2 12.70 -8.56 8.83
N PRO A 3 11.55 -8.11 9.36
CA PRO A 3 10.95 -6.83 8.96
C PRO A 3 11.88 -5.66 9.29
N THR A 4 11.94 -4.68 8.41
CA THR A 4 12.76 -3.48 8.61
C THR A 4 12.14 -2.59 9.70
N ALA A 5 12.86 -1.55 10.13
CA ALA A 5 12.29 -0.53 11.02
C ALA A 5 11.04 0.15 10.40
N ARG A 6 11.06 0.38 9.08
CA ARG A 6 9.93 0.97 8.34
C ARG A 6 8.72 0.05 8.34
N ASP A 7 8.91 -1.24 8.07
CA ASP A 7 7.82 -2.22 8.07
C ASP A 7 7.17 -2.31 9.45
N ARG A 8 7.99 -2.35 10.52
CA ARG A 8 7.49 -2.36 11.90
C ARG A 8 6.66 -1.11 12.22
N LEU A 9 7.14 0.07 11.84
CA LEU A 9 6.40 1.31 12.03
C LEU A 9 5.06 1.30 11.28
N LEU A 10 5.03 0.82 10.03
CA LEU A 10 3.81 0.70 9.25
C LEU A 10 2.82 -0.28 9.88
N SER A 11 3.28 -1.45 10.31
CA SER A 11 2.44 -2.45 10.98
C SER A 11 1.79 -1.91 12.26
N LEU A 12 2.53 -1.15 13.07
CA LEU A 12 1.98 -0.50 14.26
C LEU A 12 0.89 0.52 13.90
N ARG A 13 1.13 1.35 12.88
CA ARG A 13 0.15 2.34 12.42
C ARG A 13 -1.13 1.67 11.89
N PHE A 14 -0.99 0.59 11.13
CA PHE A 14 -2.13 -0.16 10.59
C PHE A 14 -2.92 -0.88 11.66
N GLY A 15 -2.25 -1.60 12.57
CA GLY A 15 -2.93 -2.28 13.67
C GLY A 15 -3.72 -1.31 14.56
N ALA A 16 -3.10 -0.20 14.95
CA ALA A 16 -3.77 0.81 15.77
C ALA A 16 -4.98 1.45 15.05
N ALA A 17 -4.87 1.68 13.73
CA ALA A 17 -5.98 2.22 12.95
C ALA A 17 -7.12 1.20 12.76
N ALA A 18 -6.80 -0.09 12.62
CA ALA A 18 -7.81 -1.14 12.53
C ALA A 18 -8.64 -1.23 13.82
N VAL A 19 -8.00 -1.13 14.99
CA VAL A 19 -8.71 -1.11 16.28
C VAL A 19 -9.64 0.11 16.38
N ARG A 20 -9.16 1.32 16.05
CA ARG A 20 -10.01 2.52 16.01
C ARG A 20 -11.19 2.38 15.06
N ALA A 21 -10.98 1.80 13.87
CA ALA A 21 -12.06 1.55 12.92
C ALA A 21 -13.16 0.65 13.51
N LEU A 22 -12.76 -0.40 14.24
CA LEU A 22 -13.71 -1.29 14.93
C LEU A 22 -14.48 -0.55 16.04
N GLU A 23 -13.80 0.30 16.82
CA GLU A 23 -14.43 1.16 17.85
C GLU A 23 -15.43 2.14 17.24
N GLU A 24 -15.14 2.66 16.05
CA GLU A 24 -16.02 3.54 15.25
C GLU A 24 -17.16 2.78 14.54
N GLY A 25 -17.27 1.46 14.73
CA GLY A 25 -18.32 0.62 14.13
C GLY A 25 -18.10 0.28 12.65
N GLN A 26 -16.90 0.53 12.11
CA GLN A 26 -16.57 0.17 10.73
C GLN A 26 -16.41 -1.35 10.59
N THR A 27 -16.94 -1.89 9.49
CA THR A 27 -16.80 -3.31 9.12
C THR A 27 -16.54 -3.44 7.63
N ASN A 28 -15.95 -4.56 7.19
CA ASN A 28 -15.65 -4.82 5.77
C ASN A 28 -14.78 -3.75 5.08
N VAL A 29 -13.88 -3.11 5.84
CA VAL A 29 -12.92 -2.13 5.33
C VAL A 29 -11.48 -2.61 5.47
N MET A 30 -10.64 -2.24 4.52
CA MET A 30 -9.19 -2.34 4.59
C MET A 30 -8.61 -1.02 5.12
N VAL A 31 -7.63 -1.12 6.02
CA VAL A 31 -6.81 0.03 6.41
C VAL A 31 -5.71 0.24 5.38
N ALA A 32 -5.71 1.40 4.74
CA ALA A 32 -4.72 1.78 3.73
C ALA A 32 -3.91 3.00 4.19
N LEU A 33 -2.62 3.02 3.86
CA LEU A 33 -1.80 4.23 3.99
C LEU A 33 -1.78 4.94 2.65
N ASP A 34 -2.39 6.11 2.60
CA ASP A 34 -2.28 7.09 1.52
C ASP A 34 -1.50 8.28 2.07
N PRO A 35 -0.16 8.24 2.01
CA PRO A 35 0.69 9.13 2.78
C PRO A 35 0.29 10.61 2.62
N PRO A 36 0.18 11.35 3.74
CA PRO A 36 0.51 10.94 5.11
C PRO A 36 -0.62 10.24 5.87
N THR A 37 -1.81 10.17 5.26
CA THR A 37 -3.08 9.80 5.89
C THR A 37 -3.36 8.31 5.91
N VAL A 38 -4.08 7.86 6.94
CA VAL A 38 -4.68 6.52 6.96
C VAL A 38 -6.11 6.64 6.45
N ARG A 39 -6.50 5.76 5.54
CA ARG A 39 -7.85 5.68 4.98
C ARG A 39 -8.46 4.32 5.27
N TYR A 40 -9.77 4.29 5.45
CA TYR A 40 -10.56 3.06 5.46
C TYR A 40 -11.21 2.90 4.09
N VAL A 41 -10.87 1.83 3.38
CA VAL A 41 -11.33 1.58 2.01
C VAL A 41 -12.22 0.33 2.03
N PRO A 42 -13.44 0.37 1.49
CA PRO A 42 -14.28 -0.83 1.40
C PRO A 42 -13.55 -1.97 0.68
N LEU A 43 -13.60 -3.17 1.26
CA LEU A 43 -12.91 -4.34 0.70
C LEU A 43 -13.39 -4.66 -0.73
N GLU A 44 -14.67 -4.43 -1.03
CA GLU A 44 -15.25 -4.59 -2.36
C GLU A 44 -14.52 -3.73 -3.42
N GLN A 45 -14.12 -2.50 -3.09
CA GLN A 45 -13.39 -1.65 -4.03
C GLN A 45 -11.95 -2.14 -4.24
N CYS A 46 -11.36 -2.76 -3.22
CA CYS A 46 -9.97 -3.22 -3.24
C CYS A 46 -9.77 -4.44 -4.15
N THR A 47 -10.80 -5.26 -4.32
CA THR A 47 -10.74 -6.51 -5.08
C THR A 47 -11.14 -6.35 -6.55
N GLN A 48 -11.67 -5.19 -6.95
CA GLN A 48 -12.16 -4.95 -8.31
C GLN A 48 -11.06 -4.87 -9.37
N ARG A 49 -9.81 -4.56 -8.99
CA ARG A 49 -8.72 -4.38 -9.93
C ARG A 49 -7.37 -4.73 -9.33
N THR A 50 -6.55 -5.41 -10.11
CA THR A 50 -5.13 -5.59 -9.78
C THR A 50 -4.36 -4.27 -9.99
N LYS A 51 -3.66 -3.81 -8.95
CA LYS A 51 -2.75 -2.67 -9.05
C LYS A 51 -1.51 -3.06 -9.84
N THR A 52 -1.28 -2.41 -10.97
CA THR A 52 -0.08 -2.57 -11.80
C THR A 52 0.85 -1.37 -11.65
N VAL A 53 2.13 -1.56 -11.95
CA VAL A 53 3.10 -0.46 -12.06
C VAL A 53 2.99 0.11 -13.48
N PRO A 54 2.74 1.42 -13.66
CA PRO A 54 2.75 2.03 -14.99
C PRO A 54 4.15 1.96 -15.61
N VAL A 55 4.25 1.51 -16.87
CA VAL A 55 5.53 1.34 -17.58
C VAL A 55 6.19 2.65 -17.98
N ASP A 56 5.43 3.74 -17.92
CA ASP A 56 5.82 5.12 -18.19
C ASP A 56 6.08 5.92 -16.91
N CYS A 57 6.06 5.29 -15.73
CA CYS A 57 6.36 5.99 -14.49
C CYS A 57 7.86 6.29 -14.36
N ASP A 58 8.18 7.39 -13.69
CA ASP A 58 9.54 7.90 -13.49
C ASP A 58 10.52 6.82 -12.96
N THR A 59 10.06 5.95 -12.06
CA THR A 59 10.89 4.86 -11.52
C THR A 59 11.26 3.82 -12.58
N ILE A 60 10.33 3.45 -13.46
CA ILE A 60 10.61 2.50 -14.55
C ILE A 60 11.52 3.15 -15.61
N LEU A 61 11.27 4.41 -15.96
CA LEU A 61 12.11 5.17 -16.89
C LEU A 61 13.55 5.27 -16.34
N THR A 62 13.71 5.68 -15.08
CA THR A 62 15.01 5.75 -14.41
C THR A 62 15.73 4.41 -14.41
N ALA A 63 15.02 3.30 -14.12
CA ALA A 63 15.63 1.98 -14.12
C ALA A 63 16.14 1.56 -15.51
N ARG A 64 15.38 1.89 -16.57
CA ARG A 64 15.79 1.65 -17.97
C ARG A 64 16.97 2.53 -18.38
N ASP A 65 17.00 3.79 -17.96
CA ASP A 65 18.12 4.72 -18.21
C ASP A 65 19.43 4.20 -17.57
N LEU A 66 19.32 3.47 -16.46
CA LEU A 66 20.43 2.79 -15.79
C LEU A 66 20.79 1.42 -16.43
N GLY A 67 20.13 1.02 -17.51
CA GLY A 67 20.38 -0.23 -18.23
C GLY A 67 19.67 -1.46 -17.65
N THR A 68 18.68 -1.28 -16.76
CA THR A 68 17.89 -2.40 -16.23
C THR A 68 16.92 -2.91 -17.29
N SER A 69 17.02 -4.20 -17.64
CA SER A 69 16.06 -4.88 -18.52
C SER A 69 14.95 -5.54 -17.69
N PHE A 70 13.70 -5.40 -18.13
CA PHE A 70 12.53 -6.00 -17.49
C PHE A 70 11.99 -7.23 -18.23
N GLY A 71 12.71 -7.70 -19.27
CA GLY A 71 12.31 -8.87 -20.07
C GLY A 71 11.11 -8.64 -20.99
N ASP A 72 10.81 -7.37 -21.27
CA ASP A 72 9.87 -6.89 -22.29
C ASP A 72 10.53 -6.68 -23.66
#